data_AF-A0A8T9Q9L6-F1
#
_entry.id   AF-A0A8T9Q9L6-F1
#
_cell.length_a   1.000
_cell.length_b   1.000
_cell.length_c   1.000
_cell.angle_alpha   90.00
_cell.angle_beta   90.00
_cell.angle_gamma   90.00
#
_symmetry.space_group_name_H-M   'P 1'
#
loop_
_entity.id
_entity.type
_entity.pdbx_description
1 polymer ?
#
loop_
_entity_poly.entity_id
_entity_poly.type
_entity_poly.pdbx_seq_one_letter_code
_entity_poly.pdbx_strand_id
1 'polypeptide(L)'
;MAGLLGEGNQLDTLMEELPAEWVAGANRLFRGNEVFNPSLFALENNLAPNTVDRLCASLSAMGLLGFDLADNQHFYRRLPFKLNRILSLNPRLKNARALLDAADDVQLVSVGAGGRTEARVRGTDVWHTVVVGGPEPARCTCPWFSGHQGQRGPCKHILAAQMRFA
;
A
#
# COMPACT_ATOMS: atom_id res chain seq x y z
N MET A 1 -0.32 11.37 -13.86
CA MET A 1 0.76 10.39 -13.63
C MET A 1 0.13 9.02 -13.56
N ALA A 2 0.37 8.18 -14.56
CA ALA A 2 -0.10 6.80 -14.55
C ALA A 2 0.72 6.03 -13.51
N GLY A 3 0.06 5.53 -12.45
CA GLY A 3 0.63 4.46 -11.63
C GLY A 3 0.84 3.25 -12.53
N LEU A 4 1.92 2.48 -12.32
CA LEU A 4 2.13 1.28 -13.11
C LEU A 4 0.92 0.35 -12.87
N LEU A 5 0.50 -0.33 -13.93
CA LEU A 5 -0.70 -1.16 -13.94
C LEU A 5 -0.53 -2.32 -12.93
N GLY A 6 -1.01 -2.14 -11.69
CA GLY A 6 -1.05 -3.17 -10.65
C GLY A 6 -0.74 -2.69 -9.22
N GLU A 7 0.14 -1.70 -9.05
CA GLU A 7 0.66 -1.27 -7.73
C GLU A 7 -0.39 -0.57 -6.85
N GLY A 8 -1.49 -0.11 -7.44
CA GLY A 8 -2.62 0.41 -6.67
C GLY A 8 -3.17 -0.55 -5.63
N ASN A 9 -3.16 -1.85 -5.92
CA ASN A 9 -3.69 -2.89 -5.02
C ASN A 9 -2.73 -3.23 -3.87
N GLN A 10 -1.44 -2.85 -3.97
CA GLN A 10 -0.45 -3.09 -2.91
C GLN A 10 -0.38 -1.94 -1.89
N LEU A 11 -1.19 -0.89 -2.06
CA LEU A 11 -1.14 0.27 -1.17
C LEU A 11 -1.48 -0.05 0.28
N ASP A 12 -2.36 -1.02 0.53
CA ASP A 12 -2.66 -1.50 1.88
C ASP A 12 -1.42 -2.13 2.54
N THR A 13 -0.68 -2.98 1.80
CA THR A 13 0.58 -3.59 2.26
C THR A 13 1.67 -2.56 2.52
N LEU A 14 1.68 -1.45 1.77
CA LEU A 14 2.66 -0.36 1.90
C LEU A 14 2.32 0.65 3.01
N MET A 15 1.19 0.49 3.73
CA MET A 15 0.81 1.45 4.77
C MET A 15 1.84 1.52 5.89
N GLU A 16 2.40 0.38 6.27
CA GLU A 16 3.46 0.26 7.25
C GLU A 16 4.84 0.36 6.55
N GLU A 17 5.67 1.29 6.99
CA GLU A 17 7.02 1.46 6.44
C GLU A 17 8.00 0.44 7.00
N LEU A 18 8.83 -0.11 6.12
CA LEU A 18 9.95 -0.95 6.49
C LEU A 18 11.22 -0.09 6.65
N PRO A 19 12.17 -0.52 7.50
CA PRO A 19 13.47 0.12 7.58
C PRO A 19 14.18 0.12 6.22
N ALA A 20 14.81 1.25 5.86
CA ALA A 20 15.42 1.43 4.54
C ALA A 20 16.55 0.42 4.28
N GLU A 21 17.27 0.02 5.33
CA GLU A 21 18.33 -0.97 5.28
C GLU A 21 17.81 -2.39 5.00
N TRP A 22 16.59 -2.73 5.44
CA TRP A 22 15.95 -4.01 5.12
C TRP A 22 15.60 -4.09 3.64
N VAL A 23 15.00 -3.01 3.12
CA VAL A 23 14.67 -2.89 1.71
C VAL A 23 15.92 -2.95 0.84
N ALA A 24 16.99 -2.26 1.23
CA ALA A 24 18.27 -2.31 0.53
C ALA A 24 18.93 -3.70 0.59
N GLY A 25 18.85 -4.39 1.73
CA GLY A 25 19.32 -5.76 1.91
C GLY A 25 18.57 -6.74 1.02
N ALA A 26 17.24 -6.70 1.04
CA ALA A 26 16.38 -7.53 0.21
C ALA A 26 16.63 -7.32 -1.28
N ASN A 27 16.82 -6.07 -1.73
CA ASN A 27 17.18 -5.79 -3.13
C ASN A 27 18.47 -6.51 -3.55
N ARG A 28 19.50 -6.53 -2.69
CA ARG A 28 20.76 -7.23 -2.97
C ARG A 28 20.55 -8.75 -3.03
N LEU A 29 19.76 -9.28 -2.10
CA LEU A 29 19.49 -10.71 -1.97
C LEU A 29 18.65 -11.23 -3.15
N PHE A 30 17.54 -10.56 -3.47
CA PHE A 30 16.65 -10.96 -4.57
C PHE A 30 17.28 -10.80 -5.94
N ARG A 31 18.18 -9.83 -6.11
CA ARG A 31 19.00 -9.73 -7.32
C ARG A 31 19.82 -10.99 -7.58
N GLY A 32 20.26 -11.69 -6.52
CA GLY A 32 21.04 -12.92 -6.65
C GLY A 32 20.23 -14.16 -7.02
N ASN A 33 18.91 -14.16 -6.75
CA ASN A 33 18.05 -15.32 -6.98
C ASN A 33 17.37 -15.32 -8.36
N GLU A 34 17.35 -14.18 -9.07
CA GLU A 34 16.66 -13.90 -10.36
C GLU A 34 15.14 -14.17 -10.37
N VAL A 35 14.67 -15.30 -9.84
CA VAL A 35 13.28 -15.72 -9.67
C VAL A 35 13.11 -16.40 -8.32
N PHE A 36 12.05 -16.09 -7.58
CA PHE A 36 11.79 -16.71 -6.27
C PHE A 36 10.30 -16.69 -5.88
N ASN A 37 9.85 -17.73 -5.18
CA ASN A 37 8.54 -17.74 -4.54
C ASN A 37 8.62 -17.07 -3.16
N PRO A 38 7.77 -16.08 -2.84
CA PRO A 38 7.86 -15.32 -1.59
C PRO A 38 7.62 -16.19 -0.34
N SER A 39 6.70 -17.15 -0.40
CA SER A 39 6.39 -18.03 0.73
C SER A 39 7.53 -18.99 1.04
N LEU A 40 8.13 -19.61 0.02
CA LEU A 40 9.30 -20.47 0.19
C LEU A 40 10.50 -19.67 0.69
N PHE A 41 10.74 -18.49 0.12
CA PHE A 41 11.81 -17.61 0.56
C PHE A 41 11.68 -17.22 2.03
N ALA A 42 10.47 -16.90 2.49
CA ALA A 42 10.19 -16.59 3.89
C ALA A 42 10.55 -17.78 4.80
N LEU A 43 10.16 -19.00 4.42
CA LEU A 43 10.44 -20.22 5.17
C LEU A 43 11.95 -20.49 5.26
N GLU A 44 12.66 -20.49 4.13
CA GLU A 44 14.10 -20.80 4.06
C GLU A 44 14.95 -19.82 4.87
N ASN A 45 14.53 -18.56 4.94
CA ASN A 45 15.26 -17.50 5.63
C ASN A 45 14.72 -17.20 7.04
N ASN A 46 13.75 -17.99 7.54
CA ASN A 46 13.09 -17.78 8.83
C ASN A 46 12.55 -16.35 9.01
N LEU A 47 11.95 -15.79 7.95
CA LEU A 47 11.34 -14.47 7.96
C LEU A 47 9.82 -14.57 8.10
N ALA A 48 9.22 -13.61 8.79
CA ALA A 48 7.76 -13.52 8.85
C ALA A 48 7.18 -13.27 7.45
N PRO A 49 6.15 -14.02 6.99
CA PRO A 49 5.58 -13.88 5.65
C PRO A 49 5.18 -12.43 5.32
N ASN A 50 4.53 -11.73 6.25
CA ASN A 50 4.15 -10.33 6.09
C ASN A 50 5.36 -9.40 5.86
N THR A 51 6.52 -9.71 6.43
CA THR A 51 7.75 -8.92 6.18
C THR A 51 8.22 -9.11 4.75
N VAL A 52 8.21 -10.35 4.25
CA VAL A 52 8.59 -10.66 2.86
C VAL A 52 7.61 -10.01 1.88
N ASP A 53 6.31 -10.08 2.14
CA ASP A 53 5.29 -9.42 1.31
C ASP A 53 5.51 -7.91 1.22
N ARG A 54 5.81 -7.25 2.35
CA ARG A 54 6.11 -5.81 2.39
C ARG A 54 7.41 -5.46 1.67
N LEU A 55 8.44 -6.31 1.76
CA LEU A 55 9.69 -6.12 1.00
C LEU A 55 9.45 -6.26 -0.50
N CYS A 56 8.71 -7.28 -0.91
CA CYS A 56 8.34 -7.53 -2.30
C CYS A 56 7.47 -6.41 -2.87
N ALA A 57 6.47 -5.94 -2.12
CA ALA A 57 5.64 -4.79 -2.49
C ALA A 57 6.48 -3.52 -2.63
N SER A 58 7.39 -3.27 -1.70
CA SER A 58 8.30 -2.12 -1.75
C SER A 58 9.17 -2.15 -3.00
N LEU A 59 9.82 -3.28 -3.28
CA LEU A 59 10.68 -3.46 -4.46
C LEU A 59 9.90 -3.48 -5.78
N SER A 60 8.69 -4.02 -5.80
CA SER A 60 7.80 -3.96 -6.95
C SER A 60 7.40 -2.51 -7.27
N ALA A 61 7.01 -1.74 -6.24
CA ALA A 61 6.69 -0.33 -6.39
C ALA A 61 7.91 0.48 -6.87
N MET A 62 9.13 0.09 -6.51
CA MET A 62 10.37 0.69 -7.03
C MET A 62 10.74 0.25 -8.46
N GLY A 63 9.97 -0.64 -9.08
CA GLY A 63 10.24 -1.20 -10.40
C GLY A 63 11.42 -2.18 -10.43
N LEU A 64 11.76 -2.76 -9.27
CA LEU A 64 12.86 -3.70 -9.09
C LEU A 64 12.41 -5.17 -9.06
N LEU A 65 11.11 -5.42 -8.90
CA LEU A 65 10.51 -6.74 -9.01
C LEU A 65 9.33 -6.71 -9.99
N GLY A 66 9.18 -7.81 -10.72
CA GLY A 66 7.92 -8.20 -11.34
C GLY A 66 7.28 -9.35 -10.60
N PHE A 67 6.03 -9.66 -10.92
CA PHE A 67 5.33 -10.82 -10.42
C PHE A 67 4.74 -11.60 -11.58
N ASP A 68 4.98 -12.91 -11.59
CA ASP A 68 4.39 -13.85 -12.54
C ASP A 68 3.16 -14.50 -11.90
N LEU A 69 2.00 -14.32 -12.53
CA LEU A 69 0.72 -14.87 -12.06
C LEU A 69 0.58 -16.37 -12.39
N ALA A 70 1.25 -16.87 -13.42
CA ALA A 70 1.16 -18.28 -13.81
C ALA A 70 1.93 -19.16 -12.81
N ASP A 71 3.14 -18.73 -12.45
CA ASP A 71 4.04 -19.47 -11.57
C ASP A 71 4.02 -19.00 -10.11
N ASN A 72 3.24 -17.95 -9.80
CA ASN A 72 3.10 -17.38 -8.47
C ASN A 72 4.45 -17.03 -7.83
N GLN A 73 5.31 -16.36 -8.60
CA GLN A 73 6.70 -16.06 -8.22
C GLN A 73 7.09 -14.63 -8.58
N HIS A 74 8.00 -14.07 -7.80
CA HIS A 74 8.66 -12.82 -8.13
C HIS A 74 9.85 -13.08 -9.04
N PHE A 75 10.11 -12.13 -9.94
CA PHE A 75 11.34 -12.11 -10.71
C PHE A 75 12.00 -10.73 -10.61
N TYR A 76 13.32 -10.74 -10.57
CA TYR A 76 14.10 -9.52 -10.52
C TYR A 76 14.08 -8.82 -11.87
N ARG A 77 13.80 -7.53 -11.87
CA ARG A 77 13.85 -6.67 -13.05
C ARG A 77 14.43 -5.32 -12.66
N ARG A 78 14.81 -4.51 -13.62
CA ARG A 78 15.15 -3.11 -13.34
C ARG A 78 14.55 -2.22 -14.40
N LEU A 79 13.46 -1.53 -14.04
CA LEU A 79 12.91 -0.50 -14.89
C LEU A 79 13.88 0.71 -14.97
N PRO A 80 13.96 1.39 -16.12
CA PRO A 80 14.89 2.51 -16.35
C PRO A 80 14.38 3.81 -15.68
N PHE A 81 14.06 3.77 -14.40
CA PHE A 81 13.62 4.92 -13.62
C PHE A 81 14.69 5.36 -12.60
N LYS A 82 14.70 6.66 -12.27
CA LYS A 82 15.57 7.20 -11.22
C LYS A 82 15.01 6.78 -9.85
N LEU A 83 15.75 5.93 -9.14
CA LEU A 83 15.45 5.45 -7.78
C LEU A 83 15.16 6.60 -6.79
N ASN A 84 15.65 7.82 -7.03
CA ASN A 84 15.45 8.95 -6.11
C ASN A 84 14.01 9.50 -6.09
N ARG A 85 13.07 8.88 -6.83
CA ARG A 85 11.66 9.30 -6.93
C ARG A 85 10.68 8.39 -6.18
N ILE A 86 11.14 7.51 -5.30
CA ILE A 86 10.30 6.47 -4.66
C ILE A 86 9.08 7.03 -3.91
N LEU A 87 9.23 8.16 -3.22
CA LEU A 87 8.10 8.84 -2.56
C LEU A 87 7.09 9.47 -3.54
N SER A 88 7.46 9.65 -4.82
CA SER A 88 6.54 10.06 -5.89
C SER A 88 5.84 8.89 -6.58
N LEU A 89 6.22 7.64 -6.28
CA LEU A 89 5.67 6.45 -6.95
C LEU A 89 4.23 6.17 -6.50
N ASN A 90 3.87 6.52 -5.26
CA ASN A 90 2.52 6.31 -4.75
C ASN A 90 1.86 7.62 -4.29
N PRO A 91 1.40 8.48 -5.22
CA PRO A 91 0.76 9.76 -4.87
C PRO A 91 -0.41 9.62 -3.90
N ARG A 92 -1.16 8.50 -3.96
CA ARG A 92 -2.27 8.22 -3.03
C ARG A 92 -1.78 8.01 -1.59
N LEU A 93 -0.72 7.22 -1.41
CA LEU A 93 -0.12 6.97 -0.09
C LEU A 93 0.53 8.22 0.47
N LYS A 94 1.26 8.96 -0.37
CA LYS A 94 1.86 10.25 0.00
C LYS A 94 0.80 11.24 0.49
N ASN A 95 -0.29 11.39 -0.27
CA ASN A 95 -1.37 12.29 0.10
C ASN A 95 -2.15 11.80 1.33
N ALA A 96 -2.22 10.49 1.58
CA ALA A 96 -2.82 9.94 2.79
C ALA A 96 -2.00 10.33 4.04
N ARG A 97 -0.68 10.23 3.98
CA ARG A 97 0.22 10.67 5.07
C ARG A 97 0.15 12.18 5.32
N ALA A 98 0.10 12.98 4.26
CA ALA A 98 -0.08 14.42 4.40
C ALA A 98 -1.40 14.80 5.11
N LEU A 99 -2.48 14.00 4.95
CA LEU A 99 -3.73 14.19 5.70
C LEU A 99 -3.58 13.86 7.19
N LEU A 100 -2.65 12.97 7.57
CA LEU A 100 -2.40 12.61 8.97
C LEU A 100 -1.56 13.66 9.70
N ASP A 101 -0.71 14.38 8.98
CA ASP A 101 0.10 15.48 9.53
C ASP A 101 -0.78 16.66 9.97
N ALA A 102 -1.94 16.85 9.34
CA ALA A 102 -2.95 17.83 9.72
C ALA A 102 -3.95 17.20 10.70
N ALA A 103 -3.85 17.55 11.98
CA ALA A 103 -4.64 16.93 13.06
C ALA A 103 -6.16 16.91 12.81
N ASP A 104 -6.68 17.96 12.17
CA ASP A 104 -8.11 18.17 11.92
C ASP A 104 -8.61 17.54 10.62
N ASP A 105 -7.73 17.12 9.70
CA ASP A 105 -8.14 16.64 8.37
C ASP A 105 -8.69 15.20 8.37
N VAL A 106 -8.55 14.49 9.48
CA VAL A 106 -9.06 13.13 9.68
C VAL A 106 -9.78 13.06 11.03
N GLN A 107 -11.11 13.07 10.99
CA GLN A 107 -11.96 13.16 12.17
C GLN A 107 -12.75 11.87 12.37
N LEU A 108 -12.73 11.35 13.60
CA LEU A 108 -13.56 10.21 13.99
C LEU A 108 -15.02 10.67 14.12
N VAL A 109 -15.95 9.94 13.50
CA VAL A 109 -17.39 10.17 13.64
C VAL A 109 -17.98 9.19 14.64
N SER A 110 -17.75 7.90 14.42
CA SER A 110 -18.29 6.85 15.28
C SER A 110 -17.47 5.57 15.16
N VAL A 111 -17.54 4.71 16.19
CA VAL A 111 -17.04 3.34 16.15
C VAL A 111 -18.23 2.43 16.41
N GLY A 112 -18.65 1.71 15.39
CA GLY A 112 -19.74 0.74 15.43
C GLY A 112 -19.31 -0.62 15.96
N ALA A 113 -20.27 -1.53 16.07
CA ALA A 113 -20.04 -2.91 16.49
C ALA A 113 -18.98 -3.60 15.60
N GLY A 114 -18.13 -4.43 16.21
CA GLY A 114 -17.09 -5.17 15.50
C GLY A 114 -15.93 -4.32 14.98
N GLY A 115 -15.71 -3.11 15.54
CA GLY A 115 -14.60 -2.24 15.15
C GLY A 115 -14.80 -1.53 13.81
N ARG A 116 -16.06 -1.38 13.38
CA ARG A 116 -16.40 -0.67 12.15
C ARG A 116 -16.38 0.83 12.40
N THR A 117 -15.34 1.51 11.94
CA THR A 117 -15.12 2.93 12.21
C THR A 117 -15.61 3.80 11.06
N GLU A 118 -16.44 4.78 11.36
CA GLU A 118 -16.80 5.87 10.45
C GLU A 118 -15.96 7.12 10.76
N ALA A 119 -15.38 7.71 9.72
CA ALA A 119 -14.56 8.91 9.80
C ALA A 119 -14.95 9.93 8.71
N ARG A 120 -14.71 11.21 8.98
CA ARG A 120 -14.70 12.29 8.00
C ARG A 120 -13.26 12.61 7.64
N VAL A 121 -12.95 12.59 6.35
CA VAL A 121 -11.62 12.89 5.84
C VAL A 121 -11.69 14.03 4.84
N ARG A 122 -10.77 14.98 4.97
CA ARG A 122 -10.69 16.18 4.12
C ARG A 122 -10.34 15.81 2.67
N GLY A 123 -11.24 16.17 1.75
CA GLY A 123 -10.97 16.24 0.31
C GLY A 123 -10.44 17.63 -0.07
N THR A 124 -10.35 17.90 -1.38
CA THR A 124 -9.89 19.23 -1.86
C THR A 124 -10.82 20.34 -1.36
N ASP A 125 -12.12 20.19 -1.60
CA ASP A 125 -13.13 21.22 -1.27
C ASP A 125 -14.26 20.68 -0.37
N VAL A 126 -14.35 19.36 -0.23
CA VAL A 126 -15.46 18.67 0.46
C VAL A 126 -14.93 17.65 1.46
N TRP A 127 -15.75 17.29 2.44
CA TRP A 127 -15.47 16.20 3.37
C TRP A 127 -16.04 14.90 2.84
N HIS A 128 -15.23 13.85 2.85
CA HIS A 128 -15.66 12.50 2.49
C HIS A 128 -15.94 11.67 3.73
N THR A 129 -17.02 10.90 3.69
CA THR A 129 -17.27 9.86 4.69
C THR A 129 -16.47 8.63 4.29
N VAL A 130 -15.76 8.07 5.26
CA VAL A 130 -14.94 6.87 5.11
C VAL A 130 -15.38 5.88 6.17
N VAL A 131 -15.54 4.61 5.77
CA VAL A 131 -15.86 3.53 6.67
C VAL A 131 -14.80 2.45 6.54
N VAL A 132 -14.12 2.12 7.63
CA VAL A 132 -12.97 1.17 7.70
C VAL A 132 -13.11 0.23 8.89
N GLY A 133 -12.30 -0.83 8.93
CA GLY A 133 -12.34 -1.83 10.00
C GLY A 133 -13.53 -2.79 9.90
N GLY A 134 -13.59 -3.75 10.81
CA GLY A 134 -14.59 -4.83 10.80
C GLY A 134 -14.46 -5.79 9.61
N PRO A 135 -15.43 -6.72 9.43
CA PRO A 135 -15.36 -7.78 8.42
C PRO A 135 -15.69 -7.30 7.00
N GLU A 136 -16.27 -6.11 6.85
CA GLU A 136 -16.67 -5.58 5.55
C GLU A 136 -15.54 -4.79 4.86
N PRO A 137 -15.46 -4.79 3.52
CA PRO A 137 -14.53 -3.96 2.77
C PRO A 137 -14.66 -2.47 3.12
N ALA A 138 -13.54 -1.75 3.09
CA ALA A 138 -13.52 -0.31 3.30
C ALA A 138 -14.33 0.43 2.22
N ARG A 139 -14.97 1.53 2.60
CA ARG A 139 -15.78 2.37 1.69
C ARG A 139 -15.45 3.83 1.85
N CYS A 140 -15.61 4.60 0.78
CA CYS A 140 -15.44 6.06 0.81
C CYS A 140 -16.39 6.74 -0.17
N THR A 141 -16.86 7.94 0.17
CA THR A 141 -17.74 8.73 -0.71
C THR A 141 -16.99 9.58 -1.74
N CYS A 142 -15.67 9.39 -1.92
CA CYS A 142 -14.89 10.16 -2.88
C CYS A 142 -15.03 9.64 -4.33
N PRO A 143 -14.83 10.50 -5.35
CA PRO A 143 -14.99 10.11 -6.76
C PRO A 143 -14.13 8.91 -7.17
N TRP A 144 -12.92 8.78 -6.63
CA TRP A 144 -12.05 7.63 -6.90
C TRP A 144 -12.72 6.31 -6.51
N PHE A 145 -13.29 6.24 -5.31
CA PHE A 145 -13.96 5.05 -4.84
C PHE A 145 -15.27 4.83 -5.59
N SER A 146 -16.05 5.87 -5.86
CA SER A 146 -17.26 5.76 -6.67
C SER A 146 -17.00 5.16 -8.06
N GLY A 147 -15.88 5.52 -8.70
CA GLY A 147 -15.52 5.03 -10.03
C GLY A 147 -14.85 3.65 -10.08
N HIS A 148 -14.24 3.18 -8.98
CA HIS A 148 -13.42 1.95 -8.99
C HIS A 148 -13.81 0.91 -7.93
N GLN A 149 -14.50 1.31 -6.88
CA GLN A 149 -15.01 0.45 -5.80
C GLN A 149 -13.97 -0.53 -5.24
N GLY A 150 -12.72 -0.06 -5.07
CA GLY A 150 -11.61 -0.87 -4.54
C GLY A 150 -10.85 -1.70 -5.58
N GLN A 151 -11.34 -1.85 -6.82
CA GLN A 151 -10.69 -2.67 -7.86
C GLN A 151 -9.32 -2.14 -8.32
N ARG A 152 -9.03 -0.86 -8.04
CA ARG A 152 -7.71 -0.23 -8.30
C ARG A 152 -7.01 0.18 -7.01
N GLY A 153 -7.38 -0.47 -5.91
CA GLY A 153 -6.89 -0.22 -4.56
C GLY A 153 -7.49 1.03 -3.90
N PRO A 154 -7.15 1.24 -2.62
CA PRO A 154 -7.77 2.24 -1.75
C PRO A 154 -7.48 3.67 -2.23
N CYS A 155 -8.41 4.59 -1.96
CA CYS A 155 -8.15 6.02 -2.13
C CYS A 155 -7.30 6.56 -0.98
N LYS A 156 -6.77 7.78 -1.12
CA LYS A 156 -6.00 8.44 -0.05
C LYS A 156 -6.78 8.55 1.28
N HIS A 157 -8.11 8.69 1.22
CA HIS A 157 -8.94 8.84 2.41
C HIS A 157 -9.12 7.52 3.17
N ILE A 158 -9.27 6.41 2.44
CA ILE A 158 -9.34 5.07 3.04
C ILE A 158 -8.00 4.75 3.71
N LEU A 159 -6.89 4.98 3.00
CA LEU A 159 -5.54 4.80 3.55
C LEU A 159 -5.33 5.60 4.84
N ALA A 160 -5.67 6.90 4.83
CA ALA A 160 -5.53 7.75 6.01
C ALA A 160 -6.40 7.26 7.19
N ALA A 161 -7.65 6.87 6.93
CA ALA A 161 -8.54 6.37 7.97
C ALA A 161 -8.07 5.01 8.53
N GLN A 162 -7.58 4.10 7.68
CA GLN A 162 -7.00 2.82 8.12
C GLN A 162 -5.77 3.06 9.00
N MET A 163 -4.81 3.86 8.55
CA MET A 163 -3.61 4.18 9.33
C MET A 163 -3.90 4.80 10.70
N ARG A 164 -5.02 5.52 10.83
CA ARG A 164 -5.39 6.23 12.07
C ARG A 164 -6.29 5.41 13.00
N PHE A 165 -7.16 4.56 12.46
CA PHE A 165 -8.26 3.97 13.23
C PHE A 165 -8.46 2.46 13.03
N ALA A 166 -7.68 1.81 12.16
CA ALA A 166 -7.80 0.37 11.88
C ALA A 166 -6.55 -0.40 12.30
#